data_AF-B0D0S5-F1
#
_entry.id   AF-B0D0S5-F1
#
_cell.length_a   1.000
_cell.length_b   1.000
_cell.length_c   1.000
_cell.angle_alpha   90.00
_cell.angle_beta   90.00
_cell.angle_gamma   90.00
#
_symmetry.space_group_name_H-M   'P 1'
#
loop_
_entity.id
_entity.type
_entity.pdbx_description
1 polymer ?
#
loop_
_entity_poly.entity_id
_entity_poly.type
_entity_poly.pdbx_seq_one_letter_code
_entity_poly.pdbx_strand_id
1 'polypeptide(L)'
;MCTISNTCIGPPCRSRSPEPAPLSETKTRLIFALLALFIGLLLGSAIMYTLSTDDLDPIVREHIRAKWEVEINQHNDRRQRMTEERSQWESEIKQHNDIRLEWEVEVNKHNDLHRRMSGERSQWEFEIKQHNDIRLKWEVEVNKHNDLRQCMADERSQLDSERQAWEEMRLGERKEALEEHRRAREKEEEEEERRRAGIYWLELVRAPHCTKYGTREYRAKLGPVGWGVDQLKACRETEIEIHGRMIKPNRCDDMGMFNGVWGVWMVDFDEGACRTFWGDYKDKGCTAPGSGLRHIEANLKNHDAADEWTAMCTTTPYDFNGLHFDGAISCANWGKYGIFGFWDIEDKNCV
;
A
#
# COMPACT_ATOMS: atom_id res chain seq x y z
N MET A 1 31.52 -46.83 -13.33
CA MET A 1 32.50 -47.93 -13.54
C MET A 1 32.37 -48.92 -12.39
N CYS A 2 32.53 -50.21 -12.70
CA CYS A 2 32.59 -51.39 -11.81
C CYS A 2 31.28 -52.06 -11.36
N THR A 3 31.03 -53.23 -11.95
CA THR A 3 30.66 -54.52 -11.33
C THR A 3 30.69 -55.55 -12.47
N ILE A 4 31.81 -56.23 -12.76
CA ILE A 4 32.37 -57.48 -12.18
C ILE A 4 31.39 -58.66 -12.13
N SER A 5 31.85 -59.74 -12.78
CA SER A 5 31.26 -61.02 -13.17
C SER A 5 31.18 -62.10 -12.08
N ASN A 6 30.75 -63.30 -12.52
CA ASN A 6 30.99 -64.67 -12.01
C ASN A 6 29.91 -65.24 -11.08
N THR A 7 29.49 -66.51 -11.12
CA THR A 7 30.00 -67.74 -11.77
C THR A 7 28.96 -68.88 -11.64
N CYS A 8 29.03 -69.86 -12.55
CA CYS A 8 28.32 -71.16 -12.56
C CYS A 8 28.57 -72.04 -11.32
N ILE A 9 27.68 -73.02 -11.07
CA ILE A 9 27.97 -74.41 -10.60
C ILE A 9 26.69 -75.26 -10.79
N GLY A 10 26.77 -76.37 -11.54
CA GLY A 10 25.77 -77.46 -11.59
C GLY A 10 26.07 -78.56 -10.56
N PRO A 11 25.23 -79.60 -10.41
CA PRO A 11 25.69 -81.00 -10.62
C PRO A 11 24.54 -81.97 -11.04
N PRO A 12 24.68 -83.32 -11.02
CA PRO A 12 25.32 -84.16 -12.04
C PRO A 12 24.38 -85.24 -12.64
N CYS A 13 24.58 -85.61 -13.91
CA CYS A 13 23.94 -86.76 -14.54
C CYS A 13 24.49 -88.10 -14.01
N ARG A 14 23.59 -88.97 -13.53
CA ARG A 14 23.89 -90.32 -13.03
C ARG A 14 23.61 -91.36 -14.12
N SER A 15 24.64 -92.12 -14.47
CA SER A 15 24.66 -93.25 -15.39
C SER A 15 23.92 -94.49 -14.85
N ARG A 16 23.20 -95.21 -15.72
CA ARG A 16 22.71 -96.56 -15.44
C ARG A 16 22.72 -97.40 -16.73
N SER A 17 23.69 -98.31 -16.80
CA SER A 17 23.68 -99.56 -17.60
C SER A 17 23.05 -100.65 -16.70
N PRO A 18 22.29 -101.64 -17.21
CA PRO A 18 22.84 -102.86 -17.86
C PRO A 18 21.93 -103.30 -19.05
N GLU A 19 22.18 -104.33 -19.87
CA GLU A 19 22.45 -105.75 -19.61
C GLU A 19 22.56 -106.47 -21.00
N PRO A 20 23.26 -107.62 -21.13
CA PRO A 20 23.66 -108.19 -22.42
C PRO A 20 22.69 -109.24 -23.01
N ALA A 21 22.96 -109.56 -24.29
CA ALA A 21 22.21 -110.40 -25.23
C ALA A 21 21.91 -111.85 -24.80
N PRO A 22 20.90 -112.51 -25.41
CA PRO A 22 20.80 -113.96 -25.42
C PRO A 22 21.33 -114.56 -26.72
N LEU A 23 22.40 -115.35 -26.58
CA LEU A 23 22.90 -116.33 -27.54
C LEU A 23 21.97 -117.55 -27.57
N SER A 24 21.73 -118.05 -28.78
CA SER A 24 20.97 -119.24 -29.11
C SER A 24 21.73 -120.52 -28.74
N GLU A 25 21.17 -121.40 -27.91
CA GLU A 25 21.65 -122.79 -27.82
C GLU A 25 20.55 -123.75 -27.34
N THR A 26 19.81 -124.29 -28.31
CA THR A 26 18.55 -125.04 -28.16
C THR A 26 18.72 -126.57 -28.18
N LYS A 27 19.86 -127.12 -27.72
CA LYS A 27 20.08 -128.59 -27.77
C LYS A 27 20.31 -129.29 -26.42
N THR A 28 20.48 -128.55 -25.32
CA THR A 28 20.74 -129.13 -23.98
C THR A 28 19.47 -129.28 -23.12
N ARG A 29 18.36 -128.62 -23.47
CA ARG A 29 17.10 -128.65 -22.71
C ARG A 29 16.24 -129.91 -22.94
N LEU A 30 16.49 -130.65 -24.02
CA LEU A 30 15.70 -131.84 -24.36
C LEU A 30 16.13 -133.09 -23.56
N ILE A 31 17.40 -133.16 -23.14
CA ILE A 31 17.93 -134.28 -22.37
C ILE A 31 17.50 -134.20 -20.89
N PHE A 32 17.47 -132.99 -20.30
CA PHE A 32 16.98 -132.78 -18.93
C PHE A 32 15.46 -132.96 -18.81
N ALA A 33 14.68 -132.61 -19.84
CA ALA A 33 13.23 -132.81 -19.82
C ALA A 33 12.83 -134.30 -19.81
N LEU A 34 13.57 -135.17 -20.52
CA LEU A 34 13.28 -136.61 -20.55
C LEU A 34 13.69 -137.32 -19.26
N LEU A 35 14.79 -136.92 -18.62
CA LEU A 35 15.20 -137.43 -17.29
C LEU A 35 14.21 -137.01 -16.18
N ALA A 36 13.70 -135.77 -16.22
CA ALA A 36 12.69 -135.31 -15.28
C ALA A 36 11.35 -136.06 -15.42
N LEU A 37 10.95 -136.42 -16.64
CA LEU A 37 9.73 -137.18 -16.90
C LEU A 37 9.82 -138.63 -16.39
N PHE A 38 10.99 -139.27 -16.50
CA PHE A 38 11.20 -140.63 -15.99
C PHE A 38 11.25 -140.69 -14.45
N ILE A 39 11.88 -139.71 -13.81
CA ILE A 39 11.88 -139.59 -12.33
C ILE A 39 10.47 -139.26 -11.83
N GLY A 40 9.72 -138.40 -12.54
CA GLY A 40 8.33 -138.06 -12.22
C GLY A 40 7.37 -139.26 -12.31
N LEU A 41 7.55 -140.15 -13.29
CA LEU A 41 6.72 -141.35 -13.44
C LEU A 41 7.01 -142.42 -12.37
N LEU A 42 8.27 -142.58 -11.96
CA LEU A 42 8.63 -143.55 -10.91
C LEU A 42 8.27 -143.06 -9.49
N LEU A 43 8.36 -141.75 -9.22
CA LEU A 43 7.89 -141.18 -7.95
C LEU A 43 6.35 -141.05 -7.91
N GLY A 44 5.70 -140.81 -9.05
CA GLY A 44 4.24 -140.73 -9.14
C GLY A 44 3.54 -142.06 -8.85
N SER A 45 4.11 -143.20 -9.27
CA SER A 45 3.53 -144.51 -8.95
C SER A 45 3.75 -144.95 -7.50
N ALA A 46 4.86 -144.53 -6.88
CA ALA A 46 5.12 -144.80 -5.46
C ALA A 46 4.23 -143.98 -4.52
N ILE A 47 3.88 -142.74 -4.87
CA ILE A 47 2.98 -141.88 -4.07
C ILE A 47 1.50 -142.30 -4.20
N MET A 48 1.08 -142.85 -5.35
CA MET A 48 -0.28 -143.38 -5.51
C MET A 48 -0.53 -144.65 -4.67
N TYR A 49 0.50 -145.45 -4.38
CA TYR A 49 0.34 -146.67 -3.59
C TYR A 49 0.34 -146.44 -2.07
N THR A 50 0.89 -145.33 -1.58
CA THR A 50 0.92 -145.02 -0.13
C THR A 50 -0.20 -144.09 0.35
N LEU A 51 -1.03 -143.56 -0.57
CA LEU A 51 -2.21 -142.73 -0.25
C LEU A 51 -3.53 -143.52 -0.27
N SER A 52 -3.51 -144.85 -0.41
CA SER A 52 -4.72 -145.70 -0.56
C SER A 52 -4.91 -146.73 0.56
N THR A 53 -4.45 -146.44 1.77
CA THR A 53 -4.82 -147.19 2.98
C THR A 53 -5.15 -146.21 4.10
N ASP A 54 -6.33 -145.59 4.00
CA ASP A 54 -6.88 -144.71 5.02
C ASP A 54 -7.77 -145.55 5.95
N ASP A 55 -7.13 -146.16 6.95
CA ASP A 55 -7.67 -147.11 7.94
C ASP A 55 -8.32 -146.38 9.14
N LEU A 56 -8.83 -145.16 8.90
CA LEU A 56 -9.53 -144.37 9.91
C LEU A 56 -11.03 -144.59 9.80
N ASP A 57 -11.56 -145.22 10.85
CA ASP A 57 -12.98 -145.38 11.18
C ASP A 57 -13.75 -144.09 10.82
N PRO A 58 -14.83 -144.18 10.02
CA PRO A 58 -15.64 -143.01 9.62
C PRO A 58 -16.08 -142.13 10.79
N ILE A 59 -16.23 -142.67 12.00
CA ILE A 59 -16.61 -141.91 13.20
C ILE A 59 -15.49 -140.97 13.66
N VAL A 60 -14.24 -141.42 13.64
CA VAL A 60 -13.07 -140.60 14.03
C VAL A 60 -12.85 -139.48 13.02
N ARG A 61 -13.13 -139.75 11.74
CA ARG A 61 -13.05 -138.79 10.65
C ARG A 61 -14.07 -137.66 10.78
N GLU A 62 -15.31 -138.00 11.14
CA GLU A 62 -16.34 -136.99 11.40
C GLU A 62 -16.02 -136.14 12.63
N HIS A 63 -15.45 -136.72 13.69
CA HIS A 63 -15.03 -135.97 14.86
C HIS A 63 -13.89 -134.98 14.56
N ILE A 64 -12.90 -135.39 13.77
CA ILE A 64 -11.80 -134.52 13.33
C ILE A 64 -12.32 -133.41 12.40
N ARG A 65 -13.21 -133.73 11.45
CA ARG A 65 -13.86 -132.71 10.60
C ARG A 65 -14.67 -131.72 11.43
N ALA A 66 -15.45 -132.18 12.39
CA ALA A 66 -16.23 -131.30 13.27
C ALA A 66 -15.33 -130.37 14.10
N LYS A 67 -14.22 -130.89 14.65
CA LYS A 67 -13.24 -130.06 15.38
C LYS A 67 -12.53 -129.05 14.47
N TRP A 68 -12.16 -129.48 13.27
CA TRP A 68 -11.53 -128.63 12.27
C TRP A 68 -12.48 -127.56 11.73
N GLU A 69 -13.77 -127.86 11.58
CA GLU A 69 -14.81 -126.87 11.23
C GLU A 69 -14.95 -125.80 12.32
N VAL A 70 -14.94 -126.20 13.59
CA VAL A 70 -14.95 -125.24 14.72
C VAL A 70 -13.69 -124.35 14.70
N GLU A 71 -12.51 -124.92 14.47
CA GLU A 71 -11.26 -124.17 14.40
C GLU A 71 -11.18 -123.24 13.18
N ILE A 72 -11.65 -123.71 12.00
CA ILE A 72 -11.81 -122.90 10.80
C ILE A 72 -12.74 -121.72 11.08
N ASN A 73 -13.89 -121.96 11.73
CA ASN A 73 -14.85 -120.90 12.04
C ASN A 73 -14.25 -119.90 13.03
N GLN A 74 -13.57 -120.35 14.08
CA GLN A 74 -12.87 -119.46 15.02
C GLN A 74 -11.75 -118.63 14.35
N HIS A 75 -11.02 -119.24 13.42
CA HIS A 75 -9.97 -118.54 12.67
C HIS A 75 -10.58 -117.54 11.68
N ASN A 76 -11.67 -117.89 11.01
CA ASN A 76 -12.42 -116.99 10.14
C ASN A 76 -12.99 -115.81 10.92
N ASP A 77 -13.57 -116.03 12.11
CA ASP A 77 -14.03 -114.96 13.01
C ASP A 77 -12.88 -114.05 13.46
N ARG A 78 -11.70 -114.63 13.74
CA ARG A 78 -10.51 -113.85 14.10
C ARG A 78 -10.00 -113.03 12.92
N ARG A 79 -9.98 -113.59 11.71
CA ARG A 79 -9.63 -112.86 10.49
C ARG A 79 -10.61 -111.73 10.22
N GLN A 80 -11.90 -111.99 10.39
CA GLN A 80 -12.95 -111.00 10.21
C GLN A 80 -12.80 -109.84 11.20
N ARG A 81 -12.58 -110.12 12.49
CA ARG A 81 -12.29 -109.07 13.49
C ARG A 81 -11.04 -108.27 13.15
N MET A 82 -9.94 -108.92 12.75
CA MET A 82 -8.73 -108.21 12.33
C MET A 82 -8.95 -107.36 11.08
N THR A 83 -9.80 -107.80 10.14
CA THR A 83 -10.15 -106.96 8.98
C THR A 83 -11.02 -105.78 9.38
N GLU A 84 -11.99 -105.96 10.29
CA GLU A 84 -12.83 -104.89 10.80
C GLU A 84 -12.03 -103.86 11.61
N GLU A 85 -11.15 -104.31 12.50
CA GLU A 85 -10.22 -103.45 13.24
C GLU A 85 -9.28 -102.68 12.30
N ARG A 86 -8.74 -103.35 11.27
CA ARG A 86 -7.92 -102.67 10.26
C ARG A 86 -8.72 -101.60 9.53
N SER A 87 -9.96 -101.88 9.13
CA SER A 87 -10.82 -100.89 8.48
C SER A 87 -11.17 -99.71 9.40
N GLN A 88 -11.36 -99.96 10.70
CA GLN A 88 -11.55 -98.91 11.69
C GLN A 88 -10.30 -98.04 11.82
N TRP A 89 -9.13 -98.65 11.98
CA TRP A 89 -7.84 -97.94 12.03
C TRP A 89 -7.59 -97.11 10.76
N GLU A 90 -7.87 -97.65 9.58
CA GLU A 90 -7.74 -96.92 8.31
C GLU A 90 -8.70 -95.70 8.26
N SER A 91 -9.92 -95.84 8.79
CA SER A 91 -10.88 -94.73 8.92
C SER A 91 -10.41 -93.66 9.90
N GLU A 92 -9.88 -94.05 11.07
CA GLU A 92 -9.33 -93.13 12.07
C GLU A 92 -8.10 -92.39 11.54
N ILE A 93 -7.18 -93.09 10.86
CA ILE A 93 -6.03 -92.47 10.21
C ILE A 93 -6.49 -91.44 9.18
N LYS A 94 -7.54 -91.76 8.41
CA LYS A 94 -8.10 -90.81 7.44
C LYS A 94 -8.68 -89.58 8.14
N GLN A 95 -9.47 -89.75 9.20
CA GLN A 95 -10.02 -88.63 9.97
C GLN A 95 -8.93 -87.76 10.59
N HIS A 96 -7.90 -88.36 11.18
CA HIS A 96 -6.76 -87.63 11.72
C HIS A 96 -5.99 -86.87 10.65
N ASN A 97 -5.81 -87.45 9.45
CA ASN A 97 -5.18 -86.76 8.34
C ASN A 97 -6.04 -85.59 7.85
N ASP A 98 -7.36 -85.75 7.78
CA ASP A 98 -8.28 -84.68 7.40
C ASP A 98 -8.23 -83.50 8.38
N ILE A 99 -8.25 -83.79 9.70
CA ILE A 99 -8.10 -82.76 10.76
C ILE A 99 -6.74 -82.09 10.68
N ARG A 100 -5.66 -82.85 10.44
CA ARG A 100 -4.32 -82.28 10.30
C ARG A 100 -4.24 -81.32 9.12
N LEU A 101 -4.83 -81.68 7.98
CA LEU A 101 -4.89 -80.83 6.79
C LEU A 101 -5.70 -79.56 7.04
N GLU A 102 -6.83 -79.66 7.76
CA GLU A 102 -7.62 -78.49 8.14
C GLU A 102 -6.81 -77.54 9.05
N TRP A 103 -6.12 -78.09 10.05
CA TRP A 103 -5.27 -77.31 10.94
C TRP A 103 -4.08 -76.66 10.21
N GLU A 104 -3.44 -77.37 9.26
CA GLU A 104 -2.39 -76.80 8.40
C GLU A 104 -2.93 -75.61 7.58
N VAL A 105 -4.16 -75.69 7.08
CA VAL A 105 -4.81 -74.58 6.36
C VAL A 105 -5.08 -73.39 7.29
N GLU A 106 -5.56 -73.63 8.52
CA GLU A 106 -5.79 -72.55 9.49
C GLU A 106 -4.49 -71.87 9.93
N VAL A 107 -3.44 -72.66 10.23
CA VAL A 107 -2.12 -72.13 10.56
C VAL A 107 -1.57 -71.29 9.42
N ASN A 108 -1.71 -71.74 8.17
CA ASN A 108 -1.29 -70.97 7.01
C ASN A 108 -2.08 -69.66 6.87
N LYS A 109 -3.40 -69.67 7.06
CA LYS A 109 -4.23 -68.45 7.06
C LYS A 109 -3.80 -67.48 8.16
N HIS A 110 -3.52 -67.98 9.36
CA HIS A 110 -3.07 -67.16 10.49
C HIS A 110 -1.70 -66.55 10.23
N ASN A 111 -0.76 -67.33 9.69
CA ASN A 111 0.57 -66.85 9.30
C ASN A 111 0.49 -65.79 8.20
N ASP A 112 -0.40 -65.96 7.22
CA ASP A 112 -0.63 -64.96 6.17
C ASP A 112 -1.23 -63.66 6.73
N LEU A 113 -2.18 -63.74 7.66
CA LEU A 113 -2.72 -62.58 8.36
C LEU A 113 -1.62 -61.85 9.13
N HIS A 114 -0.78 -62.58 9.88
CA HIS A 114 0.35 -62.00 10.59
C HIS A 114 1.34 -61.31 9.66
N ARG A 115 1.61 -61.90 8.48
CA ARG A 115 2.49 -61.29 7.48
C ARG A 115 1.90 -59.99 6.93
N ARG A 116 0.59 -59.94 6.66
CA ARG A 116 -0.11 -58.73 6.23
C ARG A 116 -0.07 -57.64 7.29
N MET A 117 -0.45 -57.98 8.53
CA MET A 117 -0.42 -57.05 9.67
C MET A 117 0.99 -56.50 9.93
N SER A 118 2.02 -57.35 9.83
CA SER A 118 3.42 -56.92 9.94
C SER A 118 3.81 -55.96 8.82
N GLY A 119 3.39 -56.25 7.58
CA GLY A 119 3.61 -55.37 6.43
C GLY A 119 2.92 -54.01 6.58
N GLU A 120 1.65 -53.99 6.98
CA GLU A 120 0.88 -52.76 7.26
C GLU A 120 1.53 -51.94 8.38
N ARG A 121 2.01 -52.59 9.44
CA ARG A 121 2.73 -51.91 10.53
C ARG A 121 4.01 -51.25 10.03
N SER A 122 4.83 -51.95 9.23
CA SER A 122 6.04 -51.38 8.66
C SER A 122 5.75 -50.21 7.72
N GLN A 123 4.67 -50.28 6.94
CA GLN A 123 4.24 -49.18 6.09
C GLN A 123 3.82 -47.97 6.93
N TRP A 124 3.02 -48.18 7.97
CA TRP A 124 2.58 -47.12 8.87
C TRP A 124 3.75 -46.44 9.61
N GLU A 125 4.74 -47.22 10.07
CA GLU A 125 5.96 -46.68 10.68
C GLU A 125 6.76 -45.82 9.70
N PHE A 126 6.83 -46.22 8.42
CA PHE A 126 7.47 -45.45 7.37
C PHE A 126 6.72 -44.13 7.09
N GLU A 127 5.39 -44.17 6.99
CA GLU A 127 4.55 -42.98 6.79
C GLU A 127 4.70 -42.00 7.96
N ILE A 128 4.71 -42.47 9.20
CA ILE A 128 4.98 -41.62 10.38
C ILE A 128 6.34 -40.96 10.28
N LYS A 129 7.38 -41.70 9.88
CA LYS A 129 8.71 -41.14 9.74
C LYS A 129 8.74 -40.02 8.71
N GLN A 130 8.10 -40.23 7.55
CA GLN A 130 7.98 -39.18 6.53
C GLN A 130 7.21 -37.96 7.03
N HIS A 131 6.10 -38.16 7.74
CA HIS A 131 5.32 -37.07 8.34
C HIS A 131 6.13 -36.28 9.36
N ASN A 132 6.91 -36.96 10.21
CA ASN A 132 7.80 -36.31 11.17
C ASN A 132 8.91 -35.52 10.48
N ASP A 133 9.51 -36.07 9.43
CA ASP A 133 10.53 -35.37 8.64
C ASP A 133 9.95 -34.09 7.98
N ILE A 134 8.74 -34.16 7.44
CA ILE A 134 8.03 -33.00 6.89
C ILE A 134 7.74 -31.97 7.99
N ARG A 135 7.28 -32.42 9.17
CA ARG A 135 7.00 -31.53 10.30
C ARG A 135 8.24 -30.78 10.78
N LEU A 136 9.39 -31.48 10.89
CA LEU A 136 10.66 -30.87 11.26
C LEU A 136 11.14 -29.84 10.23
N LYS A 137 10.98 -30.13 8.94
CA LYS A 137 11.29 -29.16 7.88
C LYS A 137 10.41 -27.92 7.97
N TRP A 138 9.11 -28.11 8.19
CA TRP A 138 8.17 -27.00 8.35
C TRP A 138 8.49 -26.15 9.58
N GLU A 139 8.85 -26.76 10.70
CA GLU A 139 9.25 -26.05 11.92
C GLU A 139 10.47 -25.16 11.70
N VAL A 140 11.49 -25.66 10.99
CA VAL A 140 12.67 -24.89 10.59
C VAL A 140 12.28 -23.71 9.69
N GLU A 141 11.39 -23.93 8.72
CA GLU A 141 10.93 -22.88 7.80
C GLU A 141 10.13 -21.79 8.53
N VAL A 142 9.23 -22.19 9.43
CA VAL A 142 8.45 -21.27 10.27
C VAL A 142 9.37 -20.43 11.15
N ASN A 143 10.36 -21.04 11.80
CA ASN A 143 11.33 -20.30 12.62
C ASN A 143 12.12 -19.30 11.78
N LYS A 144 12.61 -19.70 10.60
CA LYS A 144 13.31 -18.79 9.67
C LYS A 144 12.42 -17.63 9.24
N HIS A 145 11.15 -17.87 9.00
CA HIS A 145 10.21 -16.82 8.60
C HIS A 145 9.85 -15.89 9.77
N ASN A 146 9.78 -16.41 11.00
CA ASN A 146 9.60 -15.60 12.21
C ASN A 146 10.82 -14.70 12.47
N ASP A 147 12.04 -15.23 12.33
CA ASP A 147 13.28 -14.45 12.45
C ASP A 147 13.31 -13.33 11.41
N LEU A 148 12.93 -13.62 10.16
CA LEU A 148 12.83 -12.62 9.10
C LEU A 148 11.79 -11.53 9.45
N ARG A 149 10.62 -11.91 9.96
CA ARG A 149 9.59 -10.96 10.39
C ARG A 149 10.07 -10.05 11.51
N GLN A 150 10.80 -10.60 12.47
CA GLN A 150 11.38 -9.83 13.56
C GLN A 150 12.44 -8.85 13.03
N CYS A 151 13.35 -9.31 12.17
CA CYS A 151 14.34 -8.44 11.54
C CYS A 151 13.69 -7.27 10.76
N MET A 152 12.66 -7.55 9.96
CA MET A 152 11.91 -6.52 9.24
C MET A 152 11.17 -5.54 10.18
N ALA A 153 10.68 -6.02 11.33
CA ALA A 153 10.03 -5.18 12.33
C ALA A 153 11.04 -4.25 13.02
N ASP A 154 12.22 -4.76 13.36
CA ASP A 154 13.30 -3.98 13.96
C ASP A 154 13.81 -2.92 12.97
N GLU A 155 14.03 -3.27 11.70
CA GLU A 155 14.42 -2.34 10.64
C GLU A 155 13.36 -1.23 10.46
N ARG A 156 12.08 -1.60 10.43
CA ARG A 156 10.99 -0.62 10.35
C ARG A 156 11.00 0.33 11.55
N SER A 157 11.20 -0.20 12.76
CA SER A 157 11.27 0.61 13.97
C SER A 157 12.46 1.58 13.93
N GLN A 158 13.60 1.18 13.37
CA GLN A 158 14.75 2.07 13.18
C GLN A 158 14.44 3.18 12.18
N LEU A 159 13.89 2.83 11.02
CA LEU A 159 13.50 3.80 9.99
C LEU A 159 12.46 4.81 10.49
N ASP A 160 11.50 4.36 11.32
CA ASP A 160 10.50 5.25 11.92
C ASP A 160 11.14 6.21 12.94
N SER A 161 12.11 5.72 13.72
CA SER A 161 12.86 6.56 14.67
C SER A 161 13.72 7.60 13.94
N GLU A 162 14.41 7.19 12.87
CA GLU A 162 15.17 8.11 12.01
C GLU A 162 14.24 9.15 11.37
N ARG A 163 13.09 8.73 10.83
CA ARG A 163 12.10 9.64 10.24
C ARG A 163 11.64 10.69 11.24
N GLN A 164 11.34 10.29 12.48
CA GLN A 164 10.94 11.21 13.55
C GLN A 164 12.06 12.21 13.86
N ALA A 165 13.31 11.76 13.98
CA ALA A 165 14.46 12.64 14.19
C ALA A 165 14.63 13.66 13.05
N TRP A 166 14.47 13.22 11.79
CA TRP A 166 14.51 14.11 10.62
C TRP A 166 13.34 15.11 10.59
N GLU A 167 12.17 14.72 11.07
CA GLU A 167 11.01 15.62 11.18
C GLU A 167 11.22 16.67 12.28
N GLU A 168 11.73 16.28 13.44
CA GLU A 168 12.08 17.21 14.52
C GLU A 168 13.14 18.22 14.08
N MET A 169 14.18 17.77 13.38
CA MET A 169 15.23 18.64 12.84
C MET A 169 14.65 19.67 11.86
N ARG A 170 13.86 19.23 10.87
CA ARG A 170 13.21 20.14 9.90
C ARG A 170 12.24 21.11 10.58
N LEU A 171 11.53 20.66 11.61
CA LEU A 171 10.63 21.52 12.37
C LEU A 171 11.43 22.58 13.17
N GLY A 172 12.59 22.20 13.72
CA GLY A 172 13.54 23.10 14.37
C GLY A 172 14.04 24.17 13.42
N GLU A 173 14.59 23.77 12.26
CA GLU A 173 15.07 24.68 11.22
C GLU A 173 13.97 25.65 10.76
N ARG A 174 12.75 25.15 10.54
CA ARG A 174 11.62 25.99 10.14
C ARG A 174 11.23 27.02 11.20
N LYS A 175 11.28 26.64 12.49
CA LYS A 175 11.02 27.55 13.60
C LYS A 175 12.10 28.62 13.71
N GLU A 176 13.36 28.24 13.57
CA GLU A 176 14.49 29.17 13.60
C GLU A 176 14.42 30.17 12.44
N ALA A 177 14.19 29.70 11.22
CA ALA A 177 14.04 30.56 10.05
C ALA A 177 12.85 31.53 10.17
N LEU A 178 11.73 31.09 10.75
CA LEU A 178 10.58 31.96 10.99
C LEU A 178 10.88 33.03 12.03
N GLU A 179 11.58 32.67 13.09
CA GLU A 179 12.00 33.59 14.15
C GLU A 179 13.05 34.60 13.65
N GLU A 180 13.99 34.15 12.82
CA GLU A 180 14.95 35.02 12.13
C GLU A 180 14.23 36.01 11.21
N HIS A 181 13.28 35.53 10.40
CA HIS A 181 12.47 36.38 9.53
C HIS A 181 11.64 37.40 10.34
N ARG A 182 11.10 37.01 11.50
CA ARG A 182 10.38 37.93 12.39
C ARG A 182 11.30 39.04 12.89
N ARG A 183 12.49 38.69 13.37
CA ARG A 183 13.51 39.66 13.83
C ARG A 183 13.99 40.57 12.71
N ALA A 184 14.17 40.03 11.51
CA ALA A 184 14.57 40.81 10.34
C ALA A 184 13.52 41.86 9.98
N ARG A 185 12.22 41.48 9.99
CA ARG A 185 11.12 42.42 9.75
C ARG A 185 11.04 43.50 10.82
N GLU A 186 11.12 43.13 12.09
CA GLU A 186 11.11 44.10 13.21
C GLU A 186 12.27 45.09 13.11
N LYS A 187 13.46 44.61 12.73
CA LYS A 187 14.62 45.48 12.49
C LYS A 187 14.43 46.39 11.28
N GLU A 188 13.84 45.89 10.19
CA GLU A 188 13.53 46.71 9.01
C GLU A 188 12.50 47.81 9.33
N GLU A 189 11.46 47.47 10.10
CA GLU A 189 10.45 48.41 10.58
C GLU A 189 11.08 49.47 11.50
N GLU A 190 11.91 49.08 12.48
CA GLU A 190 12.62 50.02 13.36
C GLU A 190 13.58 50.94 12.57
N GLU A 191 14.30 50.39 11.59
CA GLU A 191 15.16 51.17 10.70
C GLU A 191 14.36 52.12 9.81
N GLU A 192 13.18 51.72 9.34
CA GLU A 192 12.29 52.59 8.58
C GLU A 192 11.70 53.70 9.45
N GLU A 193 11.28 53.40 10.67
CA GLU A 193 10.83 54.41 11.64
C GLU A 193 11.94 55.41 11.97
N ARG A 194 13.17 54.92 12.21
CA ARG A 194 14.33 55.79 12.42
C ARG A 194 14.62 56.67 11.20
N ARG A 195 14.48 56.12 9.98
CA ARG A 195 14.60 56.87 8.72
C ARG A 195 13.51 57.94 8.61
N ARG A 196 12.27 57.64 8.98
CA ARG A 196 11.13 58.58 8.95
C ARG A 196 11.23 59.66 10.03
N ALA A 197 11.69 59.34 11.23
CA ALA A 197 11.82 60.29 12.34
C ALA A 197 12.80 61.45 12.04
N GLY A 198 13.71 61.27 11.09
CA GLY A 198 14.61 62.33 10.61
C GLY A 198 14.01 63.24 9.52
N ILE A 199 12.84 62.90 8.98
CA ILE A 199 12.18 63.65 7.90
C ILE A 199 11.11 64.54 8.52
N TYR A 200 11.30 65.84 8.41
CA TYR A 200 10.37 66.84 8.90
C TYR A 200 10.36 68.04 7.95
N TRP A 201 9.29 68.81 7.96
CA TRP A 201 9.24 70.08 7.26
C TRP A 201 10.05 71.12 8.01
N LEU A 202 10.89 71.88 7.30
CA LEU A 202 11.60 73.01 7.87
C LEU A 202 10.61 74.17 8.08
N GLU A 203 11.02 75.40 7.78
CA GLU A 203 10.16 76.56 7.92
C GLU A 203 8.99 76.50 6.94
N LEU A 204 7.77 76.60 7.49
CA LEU A 204 6.55 76.80 6.71
C LEU A 204 6.43 78.27 6.31
N VAL A 205 6.65 78.54 5.05
CA VAL A 205 6.56 79.86 4.44
C VAL A 205 5.17 80.06 3.86
N ARG A 206 4.45 81.03 4.40
CA ARG A 206 3.16 81.51 3.87
C ARG A 206 3.41 82.42 2.66
N ALA A 207 2.71 82.19 1.55
CA ALA A 207 2.76 83.13 0.42
C ALA A 207 2.21 84.50 0.84
N PRO A 208 2.84 85.61 0.43
CA PRO A 208 2.41 86.95 0.79
C PRO A 208 1.04 87.32 0.20
N HIS A 209 0.67 86.70 -0.91
CA HIS A 209 -0.54 86.97 -1.67
C HIS A 209 -1.43 85.74 -1.74
N CYS A 210 -2.72 85.96 -1.91
CA CYS A 210 -3.70 84.91 -2.06
C CYS A 210 -3.79 84.46 -3.52
N THR A 211 -3.95 83.16 -3.74
CA THR A 211 -3.97 82.60 -5.11
C THR A 211 -5.37 82.65 -5.72
N LYS A 212 -6.40 82.43 -4.91
CA LYS A 212 -7.82 82.52 -5.31
C LYS A 212 -8.68 82.72 -4.06
N TYR A 213 -10.00 82.85 -4.23
CA TYR A 213 -10.93 83.06 -3.11
C TYR A 213 -10.74 82.02 -2.01
N GLY A 214 -10.54 82.50 -0.80
CA GLY A 214 -10.33 81.69 0.41
C GLY A 214 -9.09 80.80 0.37
N THR A 215 -8.21 80.93 -0.63
CA THR A 215 -7.08 80.01 -0.83
C THR A 215 -5.74 80.71 -0.81
N ARG A 216 -4.82 80.20 0.00
CA ARG A 216 -3.44 80.66 0.06
C ARG A 216 -2.46 79.51 -0.16
N GLU A 217 -1.39 79.81 -0.87
CA GLU A 217 -0.28 78.87 -1.03
C GLU A 217 0.65 78.91 0.19
N TYR A 218 1.03 77.74 0.66
CA TYR A 218 2.08 77.55 1.65
C TYR A 218 3.17 76.69 1.04
N ARG A 219 4.41 76.97 1.42
CA ARG A 219 5.58 76.21 0.96
C ARG A 219 6.48 75.90 2.12
N ALA A 220 7.06 74.71 2.13
CA ALA A 220 8.05 74.32 3.13
C ALA A 220 9.09 73.45 2.46
N LYS A 221 10.35 73.66 2.85
CA LYS A 221 11.45 72.81 2.40
C LYS A 221 11.42 71.52 3.21
N LEU A 222 11.54 70.37 2.53
CA LEU A 222 11.72 69.10 3.21
C LEU A 222 13.10 69.10 3.89
N GLY A 223 13.14 68.71 5.16
CA GLY A 223 14.36 68.60 5.94
C GLY A 223 15.38 67.64 5.33
N PRO A 224 16.56 67.49 5.95
CA PRO A 224 17.59 66.59 5.45
C PRO A 224 17.06 65.16 5.35
N VAL A 225 16.85 64.70 4.12
CA VAL A 225 16.45 63.32 3.84
C VAL A 225 17.70 62.46 3.85
N GLY A 226 17.67 61.36 4.60
CA GLY A 226 18.78 60.42 4.67
C GLY A 226 19.17 59.88 3.27
N TRP A 227 20.46 59.59 3.08
CA TRP A 227 20.97 58.98 1.85
C TRP A 227 20.22 57.68 1.54
N GLY A 228 19.75 57.55 0.29
CA GLY A 228 19.02 56.36 -0.19
C GLY A 228 17.50 56.40 -0.05
N VAL A 229 16.92 57.45 0.54
CA VAL A 229 15.47 57.68 0.56
C VAL A 229 15.06 58.55 -0.63
N ASP A 230 14.00 58.15 -1.34
CA ASP A 230 13.40 58.94 -2.42
C ASP A 230 12.75 60.20 -1.84
N GLN A 231 13.36 61.36 -2.11
CA GLN A 231 12.93 62.66 -1.57
C GLN A 231 11.54 63.07 -2.06
N LEU A 232 11.17 62.70 -3.29
CA LEU A 232 9.84 63.01 -3.83
C LEU A 232 8.77 62.14 -3.18
N LYS A 233 9.07 60.86 -2.96
CA LYS A 233 8.18 59.97 -2.20
C LYS A 233 7.99 60.48 -0.76
N ALA A 234 9.09 60.81 -0.08
CA ALA A 234 9.04 61.38 1.26
C ALA A 234 8.21 62.68 1.31
N CYS A 235 8.38 63.59 0.34
CA CYS A 235 7.58 64.80 0.24
C CYS A 235 6.08 64.52 0.14
N ARG A 236 5.66 63.55 -0.69
CA ARG A 236 4.24 63.22 -0.87
C ARG A 236 3.60 62.54 0.34
N GLU A 237 4.39 61.83 1.13
CA GLU A 237 3.90 61.07 2.28
C GLU A 237 3.94 61.86 3.60
N THR A 238 4.79 62.88 3.71
CA THR A 238 4.98 63.66 4.93
C THR A 238 3.90 64.73 5.09
N GLU A 239 3.15 64.66 6.18
CA GLU A 239 2.11 65.64 6.52
C GLU A 239 2.67 66.82 7.32
N ILE A 240 1.99 67.96 7.26
CA ILE A 240 2.26 69.13 8.09
C ILE A 240 0.96 69.66 8.70
N GLU A 241 1.05 70.24 9.89
CA GLU A 241 -0.07 70.94 10.52
C GLU A 241 -0.19 72.37 9.97
N ILE A 242 -1.31 72.67 9.29
CA ILE A 242 -1.67 74.04 8.88
C ILE A 242 -3.06 74.34 9.43
N HIS A 243 -3.18 75.42 10.21
CA HIS A 243 -4.42 75.81 10.91
C HIS A 243 -5.06 74.67 11.72
N GLY A 244 -4.25 73.84 12.40
CA GLY A 244 -4.75 72.74 13.23
C GLY A 244 -5.15 71.48 12.48
N ARG A 245 -4.86 71.37 11.18
CA ARG A 245 -5.14 70.18 10.36
C ARG A 245 -3.86 69.60 9.77
N MET A 246 -3.68 68.28 9.92
CA MET A 246 -2.60 67.54 9.25
C MET A 246 -2.97 67.35 7.78
N ILE A 247 -2.19 67.93 6.87
CA ILE A 247 -2.43 67.83 5.44
C ILE A 247 -1.15 67.47 4.67
N LYS A 248 -1.31 66.65 3.63
CA LYS A 248 -0.25 66.32 2.66
C LYS A 248 -0.10 67.43 1.64
N PRO A 249 1.11 67.65 1.09
CA PRO A 249 1.30 68.65 0.05
C PRO A 249 0.49 68.29 -1.21
N ASN A 250 -0.07 69.30 -1.86
CA ASN A 250 -0.76 69.14 -3.15
C ASN A 250 0.22 68.79 -4.27
N ARG A 251 1.44 69.33 -4.21
CA ARG A 251 2.54 68.98 -5.11
C ARG A 251 3.89 69.09 -4.42
N CYS A 252 4.88 68.45 -5.03
CA CYS A 252 6.27 68.46 -4.61
C CYS A 252 7.14 69.00 -5.74
N ASP A 253 7.85 70.09 -5.47
CA ASP A 253 8.73 70.75 -6.44
C ASP A 253 10.18 70.39 -6.12
N ASP A 254 10.87 69.69 -7.04
CA ASP A 254 12.31 69.42 -6.93
C ASP A 254 13.09 70.62 -7.45
N MET A 255 13.72 71.36 -6.54
CA MET A 255 14.48 72.57 -6.86
C MET A 255 15.97 72.27 -7.15
N GLY A 256 16.32 70.99 -7.32
CA GLY A 256 17.65 70.50 -7.66
C GLY A 256 18.52 70.18 -6.44
N MET A 257 19.71 69.64 -6.73
CA MET A 257 20.63 69.00 -5.78
C MET A 257 20.94 69.83 -4.51
N PHE A 258 21.03 71.16 -4.63
CA PHE A 258 21.38 72.04 -3.50
C PHE A 258 20.17 72.63 -2.77
N ASN A 259 19.03 72.73 -3.46
CA ASN A 259 17.84 73.38 -2.91
C ASN A 259 16.85 72.38 -2.32
N GLY A 260 16.97 71.10 -2.68
CA GLY A 260 16.14 70.00 -2.18
C GLY A 260 14.70 70.06 -2.71
N VAL A 261 13.85 69.24 -2.11
CA VAL A 261 12.43 69.13 -2.46
C VAL A 261 11.59 70.05 -1.57
N TRP A 262 10.63 70.73 -2.18
CA TRP A 262 9.67 71.60 -1.52
C TRP A 262 8.26 71.02 -1.61
N GLY A 263 7.57 70.99 -0.48
CA GLY A 263 6.13 70.74 -0.43
C GLY A 263 5.38 72.04 -0.71
N VAL A 264 4.29 71.94 -1.46
CA VAL A 264 3.38 73.06 -1.71
C VAL A 264 1.96 72.66 -1.32
N TRP A 265 1.33 73.48 -0.48
CA TRP A 265 -0.05 73.32 -0.04
C TRP A 265 -0.91 74.47 -0.53
N MET A 266 -2.04 74.15 -1.15
CA MET A 266 -3.10 75.09 -1.54
C MET A 266 -4.19 75.03 -0.49
N VAL A 267 -4.09 75.87 0.54
CA VAL A 267 -4.95 75.82 1.72
C VAL A 267 -6.16 76.71 1.48
N ASP A 268 -7.35 76.10 1.41
CA ASP A 268 -8.64 76.75 1.10
C ASP A 268 -9.56 76.92 2.33
N PHE A 269 -9.03 76.64 3.53
CA PHE A 269 -9.74 76.76 4.81
C PHE A 269 -9.02 77.74 5.74
N ASP A 270 -9.80 78.40 6.60
CA ASP A 270 -9.33 79.32 7.64
C ASP A 270 -8.41 80.47 7.15
N GLU A 271 -8.40 80.75 5.84
CA GLU A 271 -7.74 81.89 5.20
C GLU A 271 -8.66 83.11 5.09
N GLY A 272 -9.06 83.67 6.25
CA GLY A 272 -9.97 84.82 6.29
C GLY A 272 -9.48 86.04 5.50
N ALA A 273 -8.16 86.24 5.41
CA ALA A 273 -7.57 87.33 4.64
C ALA A 273 -7.72 87.17 3.11
N CYS A 274 -7.94 85.94 2.62
CA CYS A 274 -8.12 85.65 1.20
C CYS A 274 -9.60 85.67 0.77
N ARG A 275 -10.50 86.14 1.64
CA ARG A 275 -11.92 86.25 1.34
C ARG A 275 -12.25 87.65 0.84
N THR A 276 -12.24 87.79 -0.48
CA THR A 276 -12.87 88.88 -1.20
C THR A 276 -14.39 88.76 -1.13
N PHE A 277 -15.11 89.85 -1.39
CA PHE A 277 -16.56 89.82 -1.49
C PHE A 277 -17.03 90.84 -2.52
N TRP A 278 -18.24 90.64 -3.03
CA TRP A 278 -18.84 91.57 -3.98
C TRP A 278 -19.58 92.69 -3.25
N GLY A 279 -19.41 93.91 -3.72
CA GLY A 279 -20.23 95.04 -3.28
C GLY A 279 -21.64 94.99 -3.86
N ASP A 280 -22.35 96.12 -3.78
CA ASP A 280 -23.67 96.24 -4.38
C ASP A 280 -23.60 96.03 -5.90
N TYR A 281 -24.55 95.26 -6.42
CA TYR A 281 -24.68 95.04 -7.86
C TYR A 281 -25.40 96.21 -8.54
N LYS A 282 -25.09 96.41 -9.82
CA LYS A 282 -25.79 97.33 -10.71
C LYS A 282 -26.40 96.54 -11.85
N ASP A 283 -27.71 96.70 -12.02
CA ASP A 283 -28.43 96.20 -13.18
C ASP A 283 -28.13 97.09 -14.39
N LYS A 284 -27.59 96.50 -15.45
CA LYS A 284 -27.31 97.19 -16.71
C LYS A 284 -28.39 96.98 -17.77
N GLY A 285 -29.47 96.28 -17.41
CA GLY A 285 -30.57 95.94 -18.29
C GLY A 285 -30.30 94.67 -19.10
N CYS A 286 -31.09 94.47 -20.15
CA CYS A 286 -30.98 93.29 -21.02
C CYS A 286 -29.73 93.34 -21.89
N THR A 287 -29.02 92.21 -22.02
CA THR A 287 -27.79 92.13 -22.82
C THR A 287 -28.04 92.48 -24.30
N ALA A 288 -29.21 92.10 -24.84
CA ALA A 288 -29.74 92.54 -26.13
C ALA A 288 -31.28 92.39 -26.15
N PRO A 289 -32.02 93.10 -27.04
CA PRO A 289 -33.45 92.85 -27.24
C PRO A 289 -33.69 91.38 -27.62
N GLY A 290 -34.59 90.69 -26.91
CA GLY A 290 -34.87 89.26 -27.11
C GLY A 290 -33.82 88.28 -26.62
N SER A 291 -32.81 88.71 -25.85
CA SER A 291 -31.78 87.78 -25.33
C SER A 291 -32.29 86.82 -24.26
N GLY A 292 -33.37 87.19 -23.54
CA GLY A 292 -33.77 86.52 -22.32
C GLY A 292 -32.75 86.64 -21.17
N LEU A 293 -31.71 87.47 -21.34
CA LEU A 293 -30.60 87.62 -20.40
C LEU A 293 -30.48 89.08 -19.93
N ARG A 294 -30.32 89.26 -18.62
CA ARG A 294 -30.06 90.54 -17.97
C ARG A 294 -28.62 90.59 -17.46
N HIS A 295 -27.93 91.69 -17.78
CA HIS A 295 -26.53 91.90 -17.45
C HIS A 295 -26.40 92.62 -16.11
N ILE A 296 -25.63 92.03 -15.21
CA ILE A 296 -25.39 92.57 -13.87
C ILE A 296 -23.88 92.70 -13.65
N GLU A 297 -23.47 93.82 -13.07
CA GLU A 297 -22.09 94.05 -12.65
C GLU A 297 -22.01 94.28 -11.14
N ALA A 298 -20.92 93.82 -10.51
CA ALA A 298 -20.62 94.14 -9.11
C ALA A 298 -19.12 94.38 -8.93
N ASN A 299 -18.77 95.27 -8.00
CA ASN A 299 -17.38 95.60 -7.72
C ASN A 299 -16.78 94.64 -6.68
N LEU A 300 -15.62 94.06 -6.97
CA LEU A 300 -14.90 93.19 -6.06
C LEU A 300 -14.23 94.02 -4.97
N LYS A 301 -14.47 93.65 -3.71
CA LYS A 301 -13.97 94.30 -2.51
C LYS A 301 -13.01 93.39 -1.74
N ASN A 302 -12.22 94.00 -0.86
CA ASN A 302 -11.26 93.33 0.02
C ASN A 302 -10.20 92.49 -0.71
N HIS A 303 -9.78 92.96 -1.88
CA HIS A 303 -8.71 92.38 -2.69
C HIS A 303 -7.41 93.14 -2.43
N ASP A 304 -6.28 92.45 -2.21
CA ASP A 304 -4.96 93.08 -2.13
C ASP A 304 -4.41 93.37 -3.54
N ALA A 305 -3.84 94.55 -3.77
CA ALA A 305 -3.33 94.97 -5.09
C ALA A 305 -2.31 93.99 -5.72
N ALA A 306 -1.65 93.19 -4.91
CA ALA A 306 -0.69 92.18 -5.35
C ALA A 306 -1.28 90.76 -5.51
N ASP A 307 -2.55 90.54 -5.15
CA ASP A 307 -3.26 89.30 -5.43
C ASP A 307 -3.54 89.15 -6.93
N GLU A 308 -3.71 87.90 -7.38
CA GLU A 308 -4.12 87.62 -8.74
C GLU A 308 -5.60 87.96 -8.93
N TRP A 309 -5.87 89.21 -9.33
CA TRP A 309 -7.23 89.75 -9.44
C TRP A 309 -8.16 88.89 -10.31
N THR A 310 -7.63 88.27 -11.36
CA THR A 310 -8.40 87.40 -12.26
C THR A 310 -8.91 86.18 -11.52
N ALA A 311 -8.03 85.49 -10.79
CA ALA A 311 -8.38 84.31 -10.02
C ALA A 311 -9.35 84.66 -8.88
N MET A 312 -9.16 85.80 -8.22
CA MET A 312 -10.12 86.30 -7.22
C MET A 312 -11.50 86.54 -7.83
N CYS A 313 -11.57 87.27 -8.94
CA CYS A 313 -12.83 87.59 -9.59
C CYS A 313 -13.61 86.35 -10.05
N THR A 314 -12.92 85.34 -10.60
CA THR A 314 -13.59 84.11 -11.09
C THR A 314 -13.91 83.08 -10.02
N THR A 315 -13.45 83.27 -8.78
CA THR A 315 -13.66 82.30 -7.69
C THR A 315 -14.32 82.88 -6.44
N THR A 316 -14.58 84.19 -6.42
CA THR A 316 -15.31 84.83 -5.31
C THR A 316 -16.79 84.53 -5.46
N PRO A 317 -17.40 83.78 -4.53
CA PRO A 317 -18.80 83.44 -4.63
C PRO A 317 -19.67 84.69 -4.47
N TYR A 318 -20.81 84.69 -5.15
CA TYR A 318 -21.80 85.75 -5.02
C TYR A 318 -23.20 85.18 -4.87
N ASP A 319 -23.88 85.60 -3.80
CA ASP A 319 -25.27 85.28 -3.54
C ASP A 319 -26.12 86.53 -3.75
N PHE A 320 -26.95 86.55 -4.79
CA PHE A 320 -27.90 87.64 -5.00
C PHE A 320 -29.17 87.15 -5.69
N ASN A 321 -30.30 87.79 -5.36
CA ASN A 321 -31.63 87.45 -5.88
C ASN A 321 -32.01 85.95 -5.74
N GLY A 322 -31.53 85.29 -4.68
CA GLY A 322 -31.77 83.86 -4.43
C GLY A 322 -30.97 82.90 -5.32
N LEU A 323 -30.02 83.40 -6.11
CA LEU A 323 -29.10 82.62 -6.92
C LEU A 323 -27.71 82.60 -6.28
N HIS A 324 -27.03 81.46 -6.37
CA HIS A 324 -25.64 81.27 -5.95
C HIS A 324 -24.74 81.13 -7.17
N PHE A 325 -23.62 81.85 -7.16
CA PHE A 325 -22.57 81.75 -8.17
C PHE A 325 -21.24 81.48 -7.47
N ASP A 326 -20.46 80.52 -7.97
CA ASP A 326 -19.11 80.24 -7.46
C ASP A 326 -18.10 81.35 -7.82
N GLY A 327 -18.46 82.23 -8.76
CA GLY A 327 -17.59 83.28 -9.30
C GLY A 327 -18.28 84.13 -10.36
N ALA A 328 -17.59 85.18 -10.82
CA ALA A 328 -18.04 85.97 -11.96
C ALA A 328 -17.87 85.21 -13.28
N ILE A 329 -18.81 85.37 -14.21
CA ILE A 329 -18.73 84.78 -15.56
C ILE A 329 -17.62 85.46 -16.37
N SER A 330 -17.50 86.78 -16.22
CA SER A 330 -16.41 87.54 -16.81
C SER A 330 -15.96 88.65 -15.86
N CYS A 331 -14.76 89.16 -16.09
CA CYS A 331 -14.08 90.06 -15.19
C CYS A 331 -13.42 91.21 -15.96
N ALA A 332 -13.46 92.42 -15.40
CA ALA A 332 -12.70 93.56 -15.93
C ALA A 332 -12.03 94.33 -14.81
N ASN A 333 -10.75 94.66 -15.02
CA ASN A 333 -9.99 95.55 -14.15
C ASN A 333 -10.00 96.97 -14.73
N TRP A 334 -10.74 97.88 -14.09
CA TRP A 334 -10.88 99.27 -14.53
C TRP A 334 -9.84 100.19 -13.85
N GLY A 335 -8.71 99.63 -13.38
CA GLY A 335 -7.64 100.38 -12.74
C GLY A 335 -8.10 101.05 -11.45
N LYS A 336 -8.15 102.39 -11.44
CA LYS A 336 -8.53 103.19 -10.25
C LYS A 336 -9.95 102.91 -9.75
N TYR A 337 -10.83 102.37 -10.59
CA TYR A 337 -12.21 102.03 -10.22
C TYR A 337 -12.34 100.62 -9.62
N GLY A 338 -11.26 99.84 -9.62
CA GLY A 338 -11.22 98.47 -9.08
C GLY A 338 -11.61 97.41 -10.10
N ILE A 339 -11.82 96.20 -9.59
CA ILE A 339 -12.17 95.02 -10.38
C ILE A 339 -13.68 94.81 -10.33
N PHE A 340 -14.27 94.49 -11.47
CA PHE A 340 -15.70 94.22 -11.61
C PHE A 340 -15.89 92.82 -12.17
N GLY A 341 -16.86 92.11 -11.58
CA GLY A 341 -17.38 90.87 -12.10
C GLY A 341 -18.69 91.13 -12.83
N PHE A 342 -18.97 90.31 -13.83
CA PHE A 342 -20.20 90.37 -14.62
C PHE A 342 -20.89 89.02 -14.64
N TRP A 343 -22.22 89.06 -14.61
CA TRP A 343 -23.11 87.92 -14.71
C TRP A 343 -24.23 88.23 -15.69
N ASP A 344 -24.57 87.26 -16.52
CA ASP A 344 -25.77 87.29 -17.35
C ASP A 344 -26.76 86.30 -16.73
N ILE A 345 -27.87 86.82 -16.22
CA ILE A 345 -28.92 86.02 -15.57
C ILE A 345 -30.15 85.92 -16.46
N GLU A 346 -30.84 84.78 -16.42
CA GLU A 346 -32.09 84.62 -17.16
C GLU A 346 -33.19 85.54 -16.60
N ASP A 347 -33.78 86.36 -17.47
CA ASP A 347 -34.91 87.22 -17.13
C ASP A 347 -35.94 87.23 -18.27
N LYS A 348 -37.15 86.77 -17.95
CA LYS A 348 -38.28 86.71 -18.89
C LYS A 348 -38.76 88.09 -19.35
N ASN A 349 -38.37 89.17 -18.68
CA ASN A 349 -38.69 90.53 -19.09
C ASN A 349 -37.74 91.07 -20.18
N CYS A 350 -36.66 90.33 -20.50
CA CYS A 350 -35.73 90.65 -21.58
C CYS A 350 -36.16 90.01 -22.90
N VAL A 351 -37.33 90.42 -23.41
CA VAL A 351 -37.96 89.93 -24.65
C VAL A 351 -37.56 90.75 -25.88
#